data_AF-A0A6A5W5A7-F1
#
_entry.id   AF-A0A6A5W5A7-F1
#
_cell.length_a   1.000
_cell.length_b   1.000
_cell.length_c   1.000
_cell.angle_alpha   90.00
_cell.angle_beta   90.00
_cell.angle_gamma   90.00
#
_symmetry.space_group_name_H-M   'P 1'
#
loop_
_entity.id
_entity.type
_entity.pdbx_description
1 polymer ?
#
loop_
_entity_poly.entity_id
_entity_poly.type
_entity_poly.pdbx_seq_one_letter_code
_entity_poly.pdbx_strand_id
1 'polypeptide(L)'
;PHEADPNHVPANTPAPPKKVQTVSGTNETATSSEGSFDKVLQESVSEAEAMRTSQAPNRKGIWTRSQRPREVAMVGPRFEQTIIEDQPRPYAAIELIHKQPVRWTKDRVVSCDGGGGPLGHPKIFINVDKPKICWCTYCGLPFAHEHHRKHLESLPSTSYPLSPVGDAAEVPENQRVSDEPLGQR
;
A
#
# COMPACT_ATOMS: atom_id res chain seq x y z
N PRO A 1 -29.83 -19.33 -16.67
CA PRO A 1 -29.81 -18.33 -15.57
C PRO A 1 -28.77 -17.24 -15.90
N HIS A 2 -29.23 -16.17 -16.55
CA HIS A 2 -28.37 -15.09 -17.04
C HIS A 2 -27.71 -14.35 -15.87
N GLU A 3 -26.37 -14.29 -15.91
CA GLU A 3 -25.55 -13.44 -15.05
C GLU A 3 -25.96 -11.97 -15.19
N ALA A 4 -26.06 -11.26 -14.06
CA ALA A 4 -26.23 -9.82 -14.07
C ALA A 4 -24.88 -9.17 -14.43
N ASP A 5 -24.75 -8.80 -15.71
CA ASP A 5 -23.68 -7.92 -16.21
C ASP A 5 -23.62 -6.65 -15.33
N PRO A 6 -22.44 -6.22 -14.86
CA PRO A 6 -22.28 -4.97 -14.11
C PRO A 6 -22.75 -3.71 -14.88
N ASN A 7 -22.98 -3.80 -16.19
CA ASN A 7 -23.59 -2.76 -17.01
C ASN A 7 -25.11 -2.96 -17.27
N HIS A 8 -25.73 -3.99 -16.68
CA HIS A 8 -27.16 -4.25 -16.83
C HIS A 8 -27.98 -3.25 -16.01
N VAL A 9 -28.88 -2.53 -16.68
CA VAL A 9 -29.90 -1.70 -16.01
C VAL A 9 -30.74 -2.64 -15.15
N PRO A 10 -30.80 -2.46 -13.83
CA PRO A 10 -31.46 -3.41 -12.95
C PRO A 10 -32.96 -3.46 -13.26
N ALA A 11 -33.44 -4.62 -13.73
CA ALA A 11 -34.87 -4.90 -13.78
C ALA A 11 -35.42 -4.88 -12.35
N ASN A 12 -36.55 -4.21 -12.14
CA ASN A 12 -37.25 -4.14 -10.85
C ASN A 12 -37.71 -5.55 -10.43
N THR A 13 -36.80 -6.29 -9.80
CA THR A 13 -37.01 -7.65 -9.33
C THR A 13 -37.02 -7.59 -7.81
N PRO A 14 -38.09 -8.02 -7.13
CA PRO A 14 -38.28 -7.77 -5.69
C PRO A 14 -37.30 -8.54 -4.78
N ALA A 15 -36.58 -9.53 -5.32
CA ALA A 15 -35.60 -10.30 -4.56
C ALA A 15 -34.18 -9.77 -4.80
N PRO A 16 -33.37 -9.57 -3.75
CA PRO A 16 -31.97 -9.21 -3.92
C PRO A 16 -31.23 -10.35 -4.65
N PRO A 17 -30.27 -10.03 -5.54
CA PRO A 17 -29.49 -11.05 -6.24
C PRO A 17 -28.74 -11.92 -5.23
N LYS A 18 -28.76 -13.24 -5.44
CA LYS A 18 -27.98 -14.18 -4.62
C LYS A 18 -26.49 -13.86 -4.79
N LYS A 19 -25.78 -13.63 -3.69
CA LYS A 19 -24.33 -13.47 -3.71
C LYS A 19 -23.71 -14.83 -4.06
N VAL A 20 -23.20 -14.96 -5.28
CA VAL A 20 -22.44 -16.15 -5.69
C VAL A 20 -21.01 -15.96 -5.21
N GLN A 21 -20.48 -16.96 -4.52
CA GLN A 21 -19.07 -16.96 -4.16
C GLN A 21 -18.25 -17.10 -5.44
N THR A 22 -17.35 -16.14 -5.62
CA THR A 22 -16.47 -16.05 -6.78
C THR A 22 -15.21 -16.90 -6.65
N VAL A 23 -14.84 -17.25 -5.42
CA VAL A 23 -13.75 -18.19 -5.15
C VAL A 23 -14.34 -19.59 -5.27
N SER A 24 -13.76 -20.41 -6.13
CA SER A 24 -14.28 -21.75 -6.41
C SER A 24 -13.81 -22.74 -5.34
N GLY A 25 -14.75 -23.54 -4.82
CA GLY A 25 -14.42 -24.69 -3.96
C GLY A 25 -13.59 -25.76 -4.67
N THR A 26 -13.49 -25.73 -6.00
CA THR A 26 -12.62 -26.65 -6.76
C THR A 26 -11.14 -26.48 -6.43
N ASN A 27 -10.74 -25.32 -5.91
CA ASN A 27 -9.35 -25.07 -5.54
C ASN A 27 -8.97 -25.68 -4.18
N GLU A 28 -9.95 -26.21 -3.42
CA GLU A 28 -9.69 -26.92 -2.16
C GLU A 28 -9.11 -28.32 -2.39
N THR A 29 -9.28 -28.89 -3.59
CA THR A 29 -8.67 -30.17 -3.96
C THR A 29 -7.27 -29.98 -4.50
N ALA A 30 -6.29 -30.63 -3.86
CA ALA A 30 -4.90 -30.71 -4.29
C ALA A 30 -4.79 -31.15 -5.76
N THR A 31 -4.21 -30.30 -6.60
CA THR A 31 -3.88 -30.62 -7.99
C THR A 31 -2.37 -30.74 -8.18
N SER A 32 -1.93 -31.58 -9.14
CA SER A 32 -0.50 -31.77 -9.38
C SER A 32 0.12 -30.50 -9.94
N SER A 33 1.22 -30.07 -9.33
CA SER A 33 1.92 -28.83 -9.64
C SER A 33 3.15 -29.07 -10.51
N GLU A 34 3.04 -29.91 -11.56
CA GLU A 34 4.20 -30.18 -12.42
C GLU A 34 4.69 -28.85 -13.05
N GLY A 35 5.86 -28.39 -12.60
CA GLY A 35 6.51 -27.17 -13.09
C GLY A 35 6.37 -25.91 -12.21
N SER A 36 5.62 -25.92 -11.10
CA SER A 36 5.50 -24.76 -10.19
C SER A 36 6.08 -25.09 -8.80
N PHE A 37 7.36 -24.73 -8.58
CA PHE A 37 8.09 -24.78 -7.30
C PHE A 37 7.86 -26.06 -6.42
N ASP A 38 7.50 -27.19 -7.04
CA ASP A 38 7.13 -28.47 -6.41
C ASP A 38 6.06 -28.40 -5.29
N LYS A 39 5.25 -27.33 -5.23
CA LYS A 39 4.17 -27.19 -4.25
C LYS A 39 2.81 -27.46 -4.87
N VAL A 40 2.06 -28.37 -4.25
CA VAL A 40 0.66 -28.68 -4.58
C VAL A 40 -0.17 -27.40 -4.65
N LEU A 41 -0.91 -27.22 -5.75
CA LEU A 41 -1.80 -26.07 -5.93
C LEU A 41 -3.11 -26.35 -5.20
N GLN A 42 -3.28 -25.69 -4.06
CA GLN A 42 -4.45 -25.79 -3.19
C GLN A 42 -4.60 -24.49 -2.41
N GLU A 43 -5.81 -23.95 -2.33
CA GLU A 43 -6.13 -22.82 -1.46
C GLU A 43 -7.43 -23.09 -0.69
N SER A 44 -7.57 -22.53 0.50
CA SER A 44 -8.83 -22.56 1.23
C SER A 44 -9.76 -21.45 0.74
N VAL A 45 -11.06 -21.74 0.61
CA VAL A 45 -12.04 -20.75 0.13
C VAL A 45 -12.10 -19.52 1.05
N SER A 46 -12.03 -19.73 2.36
CA SER A 46 -12.13 -18.65 3.34
C SER A 46 -10.93 -17.68 3.30
N GLU A 47 -9.71 -18.20 3.19
CA GLU A 47 -8.50 -17.38 3.08
C GLU A 47 -8.48 -16.65 1.74
N ALA A 48 -8.79 -17.35 0.65
CA ALA A 48 -8.87 -16.76 -0.67
C ALA A 48 -9.94 -15.64 -0.73
N GLU A 49 -11.11 -15.80 -0.11
CA GLU A 49 -12.12 -14.74 0.00
C GLU A 49 -11.63 -13.54 0.82
N ALA A 50 -10.92 -13.78 1.93
CA ALA A 50 -10.32 -12.72 2.72
C ALA A 50 -9.29 -11.91 1.90
N MET A 51 -8.40 -12.62 1.20
CA MET A 51 -7.39 -12.01 0.33
C MET A 51 -8.04 -11.24 -0.82
N ARG A 52 -9.03 -11.83 -1.48
CA ARG A 52 -9.85 -11.23 -2.54
C ARG A 52 -10.48 -9.91 -2.10
N THR A 53 -10.99 -9.86 -0.87
CA THR A 53 -11.72 -8.69 -0.35
C THR A 53 -10.77 -7.57 0.08
N SER A 54 -9.58 -7.89 0.57
CA SER A 54 -8.56 -6.89 0.94
C SER A 54 -7.93 -6.22 -0.29
N GLN A 55 -7.90 -4.89 -0.36
CA GLN A 55 -7.29 -4.17 -1.48
C GLN A 55 -5.78 -4.42 -1.61
N ALA A 56 -5.08 -4.56 -0.49
CA ALA A 56 -3.66 -4.89 -0.37
C ALA A 56 -3.43 -5.70 0.93
N PRO A 57 -2.29 -6.38 1.10
CA PRO A 57 -2.01 -7.20 2.29
C PRO A 57 -2.07 -6.39 3.60
N ASN A 58 -1.69 -5.11 3.54
CA ASN A 58 -1.66 -4.18 4.66
C ASN A 58 -2.85 -3.20 4.68
N ARG A 59 -3.79 -3.27 3.73
CA ARG A 59 -4.90 -2.32 3.65
C ARG A 59 -6.15 -2.94 3.04
N LYS A 60 -7.27 -2.89 3.77
CA LYS A 60 -8.55 -3.44 3.29
C LYS A 60 -9.24 -2.54 2.26
N GLY A 61 -9.30 -1.23 2.52
CA GLY A 61 -10.09 -0.28 1.73
C GLY A 61 -9.34 0.42 0.60
N ILE A 62 -10.09 1.08 -0.27
CA ILE A 62 -9.55 1.95 -1.33
C ILE A 62 -8.88 3.21 -0.74
N TRP A 63 -8.03 3.86 -1.53
CA TRP A 63 -7.34 5.10 -1.15
C TRP A 63 -7.51 6.23 -2.19
N THR A 64 -8.17 5.95 -3.32
CA THR A 64 -8.51 6.96 -4.34
C THR A 64 -9.98 6.85 -4.71
N ARG A 65 -10.63 7.99 -5.01
CA ARG A 65 -12.07 8.06 -5.33
C ARG A 65 -12.45 7.23 -6.57
N SER A 66 -11.56 7.15 -7.56
CA SER A 66 -11.76 6.38 -8.79
C SER A 66 -11.27 4.93 -8.70
N GLN A 67 -10.69 4.52 -7.58
CA GLN A 67 -10.19 3.15 -7.41
C GLN A 67 -11.37 2.20 -7.21
N ARG A 68 -11.41 1.12 -7.99
CA ARG A 68 -12.40 0.05 -7.81
C ARG A 68 -11.98 -0.86 -6.65
N PRO A 69 -12.87 -1.14 -5.68
CA PRO A 69 -12.61 -2.12 -4.63
C PRO A 69 -12.28 -3.49 -5.22
N ARG A 70 -11.30 -4.20 -4.64
CA ARG A 70 -10.83 -5.51 -5.12
C ARG A 70 -11.94 -6.56 -5.16
N GLU A 71 -12.86 -6.52 -4.19
CA GLU A 71 -14.03 -7.41 -4.14
C GLU A 71 -14.90 -7.33 -5.40
N VAL A 72 -15.00 -6.14 -6.02
CA VAL A 72 -15.75 -5.87 -7.26
C VAL A 72 -14.87 -6.07 -8.50
N ALA A 73 -13.57 -5.78 -8.40
CA ALA A 73 -12.65 -5.88 -9.53
C ALA A 73 -12.29 -7.33 -9.88
N MET A 74 -12.23 -8.21 -8.89
CA MET A 74 -11.82 -9.61 -9.07
C MET A 74 -12.98 -10.58 -9.26
N VAL A 75 -14.14 -10.14 -9.76
CA VAL A 75 -15.32 -11.00 -10.01
C VAL A 75 -15.28 -11.62 -11.42
N GLY A 76 -15.99 -12.74 -11.58
CA GLY A 76 -16.35 -13.31 -12.87
C GLY A 76 -15.48 -14.48 -13.33
N PRO A 77 -15.79 -15.03 -14.52
CA PRO A 77 -15.23 -16.31 -14.99
C PRO A 77 -13.70 -16.35 -15.09
N ARG A 78 -13.04 -15.19 -15.25
CA ARG A 78 -11.57 -15.12 -15.32
C ARG A 78 -10.87 -15.42 -14.00
N PHE A 79 -11.58 -15.35 -12.88
CA PHE A 79 -11.05 -15.66 -11.55
C PHE A 79 -11.62 -16.97 -10.99
N GLU A 80 -12.51 -17.62 -11.75
CA GLU A 80 -12.97 -18.96 -11.44
C GLU A 80 -11.82 -19.94 -11.68
N GLN A 81 -11.64 -20.92 -10.79
CA GLN A 81 -10.52 -21.89 -10.81
C GLN A 81 -9.11 -21.26 -10.83
N THR A 82 -9.00 -20.00 -10.41
CA THR A 82 -7.71 -19.29 -10.28
C THR A 82 -7.31 -19.26 -8.82
N ILE A 83 -6.06 -19.63 -8.51
CA ILE A 83 -5.51 -19.49 -7.16
C ILE A 83 -5.30 -18.00 -6.86
N ILE A 84 -5.99 -17.48 -5.86
CA ILE A 84 -5.99 -16.08 -5.46
C ILE A 84 -4.67 -15.69 -4.80
N GLU A 85 -4.02 -16.62 -4.11
CA GLU A 85 -2.72 -16.40 -3.44
C GLU A 85 -1.62 -15.99 -4.43
N ASP A 86 -1.59 -16.60 -5.60
CA ASP A 86 -0.58 -16.35 -6.64
C ASP A 86 -0.83 -15.07 -7.45
N GLN A 87 -2.01 -14.45 -7.28
CA GLN A 87 -2.32 -13.22 -8.01
C GLN A 87 -1.54 -12.03 -7.46
N PRO A 88 -1.02 -11.12 -8.32
CA PRO A 88 -0.26 -9.96 -7.88
C PRO A 88 -0.99 -9.14 -6.80
N ARG A 89 -0.35 -9.02 -5.63
CA ARG A 89 -0.92 -8.33 -4.47
C ARG A 89 0.17 -7.53 -3.73
N PRO A 90 0.66 -6.42 -4.32
CA PRO A 90 1.69 -5.60 -3.69
C PRO A 90 1.16 -4.89 -2.44
N TYR A 91 2.08 -4.55 -1.54
CA TYR A 91 1.78 -3.71 -0.38
C TYR A 91 1.33 -2.31 -0.81
N ALA A 92 0.34 -1.76 -0.10
CA ALA A 92 -0.10 -0.38 -0.30
C ALA A 92 0.95 0.57 0.27
N ALA A 93 1.58 1.36 -0.60
CA ALA A 93 2.62 2.31 -0.23
C ALA A 93 2.14 3.39 0.75
N ILE A 94 0.85 3.74 0.74
CA ILE A 94 0.25 4.70 1.67
C ILE A 94 0.48 4.29 3.14
N GLU A 95 0.27 3.01 3.48
CA GLU A 95 0.50 2.54 4.85
C GLU A 95 2.00 2.46 5.17
N LEU A 96 2.84 2.16 4.18
CA LEU A 96 4.30 2.07 4.37
C LEU A 96 4.92 3.44 4.63
N ILE A 97 4.44 4.49 3.94
CA ILE A 97 4.97 5.84 4.14
C ILE A 97 4.55 6.42 5.50
N HIS A 98 3.37 6.08 6.00
CA HIS A 98 2.89 6.49 7.32
C HIS A 98 3.62 5.82 8.49
N LYS A 99 4.43 4.78 8.23
CA LYS A 99 5.35 4.19 9.21
C LYS A 99 6.67 4.95 9.32
N GLN A 100 7.01 5.80 8.35
CA GLN A 100 8.27 6.55 8.38
C GLN A 100 8.24 7.61 9.49
N PRO A 101 9.29 7.71 10.34
CA PRO A 101 9.37 8.74 11.34
C PRO A 101 9.62 10.12 10.73
N VAL A 102 9.10 11.15 11.41
CA VAL A 102 9.38 12.55 11.09
C VAL A 102 10.86 12.83 11.24
N ARG A 103 11.48 13.35 10.17
CA ARG A 103 12.86 13.82 10.18
C ARG A 103 12.91 15.26 10.69
N TRP A 104 13.58 15.45 11.82
CA TRP A 104 13.71 16.73 12.47
C TRP A 104 14.90 17.51 11.92
N THR A 105 14.69 18.77 11.59
CA THR A 105 15.75 19.67 11.15
C THR A 105 15.79 20.96 11.98
N LYS A 106 16.98 21.57 12.04
CA LYS A 106 17.20 22.91 12.61
C LYS A 106 17.09 24.01 11.55
N ASP A 107 17.10 23.63 10.28
CA ASP A 107 17.03 24.56 9.17
C ASP A 107 15.58 24.83 8.76
N ARG A 108 15.32 26.05 8.28
CA ARG A 108 14.01 26.49 7.78
C ARG A 108 13.59 25.82 6.47
N VAL A 109 14.57 25.33 5.71
CA VAL A 109 14.38 24.69 4.41
C VAL A 109 15.20 23.40 4.35
N VAL A 110 14.56 22.31 3.95
CA VAL A 110 15.20 21.00 3.76
C VAL A 110 15.34 20.70 2.27
N SER A 111 16.49 20.20 1.84
CA SER A 111 16.64 19.62 0.50
C SER A 111 16.36 18.11 0.53
N CYS A 112 15.49 17.64 -0.35
CA CYS A 112 15.20 16.21 -0.52
C CYS A 112 15.40 15.82 -1.98
N ASP A 113 16.20 14.78 -2.23
CA ASP A 113 16.46 14.17 -3.54
C ASP A 113 16.04 12.70 -3.58
N GLY A 114 15.40 12.19 -2.52
CA GLY A 114 14.96 10.80 -2.44
C GLY A 114 16.06 9.80 -2.14
N GLY A 115 17.29 10.24 -1.86
CA GLY A 115 18.43 9.35 -1.64
C GLY A 115 19.06 8.86 -2.94
N GLY A 116 20.30 8.35 -2.85
CA GLY A 116 20.97 7.76 -4.00
C GLY A 116 21.43 8.72 -5.09
N GLY A 117 21.39 10.05 -4.86
CA GLY A 117 21.75 11.06 -5.85
C GLY A 117 20.88 10.96 -7.11
N PRO A 118 21.43 10.60 -8.29
CA PRO A 118 20.66 10.47 -9.54
C PRO A 118 19.65 9.31 -9.54
N LEU A 119 19.75 8.35 -8.61
CA LEU A 119 18.80 7.23 -8.50
C LEU A 119 17.50 7.60 -7.76
N GLY A 120 17.46 8.78 -7.14
CA GLY A 120 16.28 9.30 -6.45
C GLY A 120 15.37 10.10 -7.38
N HIS A 121 14.78 11.17 -6.84
CA HIS A 121 13.94 12.11 -7.57
C HIS A 121 14.64 13.47 -7.73
N PRO A 122 14.14 14.38 -8.59
CA PRO A 122 14.70 15.72 -8.70
C PRO A 122 14.78 16.40 -7.33
N LYS A 123 15.93 17.00 -7.03
CA LYS A 123 16.15 17.70 -5.77
C LYS A 123 15.13 18.83 -5.60
N ILE A 124 14.33 18.76 -4.54
CA ILE A 124 13.40 19.82 -4.15
C ILE A 124 13.77 20.42 -2.81
N PHE A 125 13.29 21.63 -2.58
CA PHE A 125 13.44 22.35 -1.31
C PHE A 125 12.08 22.50 -0.65
N ILE A 126 11.98 22.02 0.59
CA ILE A 126 10.74 21.94 1.37
C ILE A 126 10.83 22.94 2.51
N ASN A 127 9.87 23.86 2.59
CA ASN A 127 9.77 24.82 3.69
C ASN A 127 9.14 24.16 4.93
N VAL A 128 9.85 24.19 6.05
CA VAL A 128 9.43 23.61 7.34
C VAL A 128 9.16 24.67 8.42
N ASP A 129 9.08 25.96 8.06
CA ASP A 129 8.83 27.08 9.00
C ASP A 129 7.47 27.02 9.69
N LYS A 130 6.49 26.33 9.09
CA LYS A 130 5.15 26.21 9.64
C LYS A 130 5.14 25.16 10.76
N PRO A 131 4.30 25.31 11.81
CA PRO A 131 4.17 24.34 12.90
C PRO A 131 3.36 23.12 12.47
N LYS A 132 3.79 22.44 11.40
CA LYS A 132 3.17 21.25 10.83
C LYS A 132 4.24 20.34 10.25
N ILE A 133 3.89 19.07 10.07
CA ILE A 133 4.72 18.14 9.31
C ILE A 133 4.59 18.48 7.82
N CYS A 134 5.72 18.74 7.16
CA CYS A 134 5.81 18.99 5.73
C CYS A 134 6.44 17.77 5.07
N TRP A 135 5.80 17.22 4.04
CA TRP A 135 6.29 16.03 3.35
C TRP A 135 6.89 16.37 1.99
N CYS A 136 7.81 15.53 1.54
CA CYS A 136 8.30 15.56 0.16
C CYS A 136 7.18 15.16 -0.81
N THR A 137 7.00 15.90 -1.90
CA THR A 137 5.96 15.62 -2.91
C THR A 137 6.26 14.42 -3.79
N TYR A 138 7.50 13.93 -3.78
CA TYR A 138 7.91 12.75 -4.55
C TYR A 138 7.88 11.48 -3.70
N CYS A 139 8.76 11.39 -2.69
CA CYS A 139 8.89 10.18 -1.87
C CYS A 139 7.93 10.13 -0.67
N GLY A 140 7.28 11.25 -0.32
CA GLY A 140 6.36 11.31 0.83
C GLY A 140 7.03 11.37 2.20
N LEU A 141 8.37 11.43 2.26
CA LEU A 141 9.11 11.48 3.52
C LEU A 141 8.71 12.72 4.34
N PRO A 142 8.39 12.55 5.63
CA PRO A 142 7.96 13.64 6.51
C PRO A 142 9.15 14.39 7.13
N PHE A 143 9.07 15.72 7.12
CA PHE A 143 10.04 16.64 7.73
C PHE A 143 9.33 17.63 8.65
N ALA A 144 10.00 18.04 9.73
CA ALA A 144 9.52 19.10 10.61
C ALA A 144 10.69 19.87 11.24
N HIS A 145 10.44 21.13 11.59
CA HIS A 145 11.42 21.97 12.26
C HIS A 145 11.43 21.71 13.77
N GLU A 146 12.62 21.55 14.37
CA GLU A 146 12.80 21.25 15.81
C GLU A 146 12.12 22.26 16.74
N HIS A 147 12.14 23.56 16.37
CA HIS A 147 11.43 24.62 17.10
C HIS A 147 9.95 24.31 17.37
N HIS A 148 9.28 23.62 16.44
CA HIS A 148 7.85 23.29 16.54
C HIS A 148 7.58 21.93 17.18
N ARG A 149 8.62 21.23 17.66
CA ARG A 149 8.52 19.88 18.22
C ARG A 149 7.53 19.78 19.36
N LYS A 150 7.62 20.69 20.34
CA LYS A 150 6.69 20.74 21.49
C LYS A 150 5.23 20.90 21.06
N HIS A 151 4.99 21.69 20.00
CA HIS A 151 3.64 21.86 19.48
C HIS A 151 3.14 20.58 18.81
N LEU A 152 3.96 19.94 17.97
CA LEU A 152 3.60 18.69 17.31
C LEU A 152 3.39 17.53 18.28
N GLU A 153 4.20 17.44 19.35
CA GLU A 153 4.03 16.48 20.43
C GLU A 153 2.78 16.74 21.28
N SER A 154 2.30 17.99 21.35
CA SER A 154 1.06 18.33 22.06
C SER A 154 -0.22 17.96 21.32
N LEU A 155 -0.13 17.66 20.02
CA LEU A 155 -1.29 17.27 19.23
C LEU A 155 -1.77 15.87 19.65
N PRO A 156 -3.10 15.62 19.69
CA PRO A 156 -3.64 14.34 20.12
C PRO A 156 -3.27 13.18 19.17
N SER A 157 -3.02 13.50 17.89
CA SER A 157 -2.62 12.54 16.88
C SER A 157 -1.90 13.27 15.74
N THR A 158 -0.87 12.63 15.19
CA THR A 158 -0.12 13.09 14.02
C THR A 158 -0.21 12.06 12.90
N SER A 159 -0.11 12.52 11.65
CA SER A 159 -0.19 11.62 10.49
C SER A 159 1.04 10.73 10.32
N TYR A 160 2.17 11.09 10.95
CA TYR A 160 3.41 10.31 10.94
C TYR A 160 3.92 10.16 12.37
N PRO A 161 4.62 9.06 12.70
CA PRO A 161 5.27 8.89 14.00
C PRO A 161 6.36 9.94 14.20
N LEU A 162 6.41 10.56 15.39
CA LEU A 162 7.37 11.64 15.69
C LEU A 162 8.78 11.12 16.02
N SER A 163 8.89 9.83 16.35
CA SER A 163 10.14 9.12 16.66
C SER A 163 10.18 7.79 15.91
N PRO A 164 11.38 7.24 15.63
CA PRO A 164 11.53 5.90 15.07
C PRO A 164 10.81 4.85 15.93
N VAL A 165 10.04 3.97 15.31
CA VAL A 165 9.31 2.88 15.98
C VAL A 165 10.09 1.57 15.85
N GLY A 166 11.01 1.49 14.88
CA GLY A 166 11.74 0.28 14.53
C GLY A 166 10.93 -0.67 13.62
N ASP A 167 9.96 -0.14 12.87
CA ASP A 167 9.23 -0.95 11.89
C ASP A 167 10.16 -1.35 10.74
N ALA A 168 10.02 -2.56 10.22
CA ALA A 168 10.84 -3.08 9.13
C ALA A 168 10.73 -2.27 7.83
N ALA A 169 9.65 -1.48 7.67
CA ALA A 169 9.48 -0.58 6.54
C ALA A 169 10.25 0.74 6.69
N GLU A 170 10.74 1.09 7.88
CA GLU A 170 11.48 2.34 8.13
C GLU A 170 12.77 2.39 7.32
N VAL A 171 12.99 3.53 6.67
CA VAL A 171 14.18 3.76 5.86
C VAL A 171 15.12 4.70 6.63
N PRO A 172 16.43 4.39 6.70
CA PRO A 172 17.39 5.26 7.38
C PRO A 172 17.39 6.67 6.79
N GLU A 173 17.79 7.63 7.62
CA GLU A 173 17.84 9.03 7.21
C GLU A 173 18.79 9.24 6.02
N ASN A 174 19.94 8.60 6.08
CA ASN A 174 20.92 8.56 5.02
C ASN A 174 20.65 7.38 4.08
N GLN A 175 20.11 7.65 2.90
CA GLN A 175 19.82 6.65 1.86
C GLN A 175 20.93 6.63 0.80
N ARG A 176 22.18 6.63 1.24
CA ARG A 176 23.32 6.45 0.32
C ARG A 176 23.50 4.96 0.04
N VAL A 177 23.83 4.65 -1.22
CA VAL A 177 24.13 3.29 -1.69
C VAL A 177 25.52 2.85 -1.22
N SER A 178 26.43 3.80 -0.97
CA SER A 178 27.75 3.54 -0.40
C SER A 178 28.10 4.56 0.69
N ASP A 179 28.91 4.13 1.66
CA ASP A 179 29.44 4.98 2.74
C ASP A 179 30.61 5.87 2.28
N GLU A 180 31.03 5.75 1.01
CA GLU A 180 32.13 6.54 0.47
C GLU A 180 31.77 8.02 0.34
N PRO A 181 32.68 8.93 0.71
CA PRO A 181 32.43 10.38 0.73
C PRO A 181 32.11 10.98 -0.65
N LEU A 182 32.42 10.29 -1.75
CA LEU A 182 32.20 10.72 -3.13
C LEU A 182 31.44 9.70 -3.99
N GLY A 183 30.98 8.57 -3.43
CA GLY A 183 30.43 7.45 -4.21
C GLY A 183 29.10 7.72 -4.93
N GLN A 184 28.57 8.95 -4.83
CA GLN A 184 27.29 9.36 -5.42
C GLN A 184 27.30 10.80 -5.99
N ARG A 185 28.46 11.29 -6.42
CA ARG A 185 28.50 12.48 -7.28
C ARG A 185 28.22 12.10 -8.72
#